data_AF-A0A1W9LR98-F1
#
_entry.id   AF-A0A1W9LR98-F1
#
_cell.length_a   1.000
_cell.length_b   1.000
_cell.length_c   1.000
_cell.angle_alpha   90.00
_cell.angle_beta   90.00
_cell.angle_gamma   90.00
#
_symmetry.space_group_name_H-M   'P 1'
#
loop_
_entity.id
_entity.type
_entity.pdbx_description
1 polymer ?
#
loop_
_entity_poly.entity_id
_entity_poly.type
_entity_poly.pdbx_seq_one_letter_code
_entity_poly.pdbx_strand_id
1 'polypeptide(L)' 'MGIEISETDRYYQIIIPISESYHDKSVRNFSDYLRLKAISAKSHASEGDIENLSEEIMQKWWNKNKAGFSE' A
#
# COMPACT_ATOMS: atom_id res chain seq x y z
N MET A 1 7.90 -1.01 16.29
CA MET A 1 6.86 -1.89 15.73
C MET A 1 5.70 -2.01 16.71
N GLY A 2 4.77 -1.04 16.66
CA GLY A 2 3.51 -1.04 17.42
C GLY A 2 2.34 -1.51 16.55
N ILE A 3 2.47 -2.68 15.93
CA ILE A 3 1.37 -3.27 15.15
C ILE A 3 0.45 -3.98 16.14
N GLU A 4 -0.81 -3.58 16.16
CA GLU A 4 -1.83 -4.20 17.01
C GLU A 4 -2.70 -5.12 16.15
N ILE A 5 -2.88 -6.36 16.61
CA ILE A 5 -3.76 -7.35 15.99
C ILE A 5 -4.82 -7.71 17.02
N SER A 6 -6.09 -7.51 16.67
CA SER A 6 -7.23 -7.91 17.49
C SER A 6 -8.20 -8.77 16.68
N GLU A 7 -8.92 -9.66 17.35
CA GLU A 7 -10.03 -10.41 16.76
C GLU A 7 -11.34 -9.71 17.08
N THR A 8 -12.11 -9.37 16.06
CA THR A 8 -13.39 -8.66 16.18
C THR A 8 -14.42 -9.35 15.28
N ASP A 9 -15.50 -9.87 15.86
CA ASP A 9 -16.63 -10.47 15.12
C ASP A 9 -16.23 -11.48 14.02
N ARG A 10 -15.28 -12.37 14.31
CA ARG A 10 -14.69 -13.39 13.38
C ARG A 10 -13.74 -12.84 12.32
N TYR A 11 -13.29 -11.60 12.44
CA TYR A 11 -12.30 -10.99 11.56
C TYR A 11 -11.05 -10.58 12.35
N TYR A 12 -9.91 -10.62 11.69
CA TYR A 12 -8.70 -10.00 12.22
C TYR A 12 -8.67 -8.53 11.82
N GLN A 13 -8.56 -7.67 12.82
CA GLN A 13 -8.30 -6.25 12.66
C GLN A 13 -6.82 -5.99 12.90
N ILE A 14 -6.15 -5.38 11.93
CA ILE A 14 -4.73 -5.02 12.01
C ILE A 14 -4.64 -3.50 11.99
N ILE A 15 -4.09 -2.91 13.05
CA ILE A 15 -3.84 -1.47 13.13
C ILE A 15 -2.34 -1.25 12.93
N ILE A 16 -2.01 -0.49 11.89
CA ILE A 16 -0.64 -0.16 11.53
C ILE A 16 -0.47 1.35 11.68
N PRO A 17 0.40 1.84 12.59
CA PRO A 17 0.70 3.27 12.70
C PRO A 17 1.22 3.83 11.38
N ILE A 18 0.81 5.05 11.05
CA ILE A 18 1.20 5.70 9.79
C ILE A 18 2.72 5.83 9.67
N SER A 19 3.43 6.18 10.75
CA SER A 19 4.89 6.24 10.76
C SER A 19 5.50 4.90 10.32
N GLU A 20 5.03 3.79 10.87
CA GLU A 20 5.51 2.45 10.55
C GLU A 20 5.16 2.04 9.12
N SER A 21 3.99 2.45 8.60
CA SER A 21 3.61 2.21 7.20
C SER A 21 4.44 3.01 6.19
N TYR A 22 5.06 4.11 6.64
CA TYR A 22 5.99 4.91 5.84
C TYR A 22 7.47 4.56 6.04
N HIS A 23 7.86 3.85 7.09
CA HIS A 23 9.27 3.50 7.33
C HIS A 23 9.59 2.06 6.91
N ASP A 24 8.67 1.13 7.09
CA ASP A 24 8.85 -0.27 6.68
C ASP A 24 8.40 -0.49 5.23
N LYS A 25 9.34 -0.88 4.36
CA LYS A 25 9.08 -1.13 2.93
C LYS A 25 8.06 -2.26 2.71
N SER A 26 8.11 -3.30 3.52
CA SER A 26 7.22 -4.47 3.40
C SER A 26 5.79 -4.08 3.74
N VAL A 27 5.61 -3.33 4.83
CA VAL A 27 4.30 -2.82 5.26
C VAL A 27 3.71 -1.88 4.21
N ARG A 28 4.53 -1.00 3.63
CA ARG A 28 4.10 -0.10 2.57
C ARG A 28 3.64 -0.85 1.33
N ASN A 29 4.46 -1.79 0.85
CA ASN A 29 4.14 -2.61 -0.32
C ASN A 29 2.86 -3.43 -0.11
N PHE A 30 2.67 -3.96 1.11
CA PHE A 30 1.46 -4.69 1.46
C PHE A 30 0.22 -3.78 1.43
N SER A 31 0.31 -2.57 1.99
CA SER A 31 -0.78 -1.59 1.95
C SER A 31 -1.14 -1.15 0.52
N ASP A 32 -0.12 -0.92 -0.32
CA ASP A 32 -0.32 -0.54 -1.72
C ASP A 32 -0.94 -1.68 -2.54
N TYR A 33 -0.53 -2.94 -2.29
CA TYR A 33 -1.15 -4.12 -2.89
C TYR A 33 -2.65 -4.23 -2.52
N LEU A 34 -2.98 -4.04 -1.24
CA LEU A 34 -4.38 -4.08 -0.79
C LEU A 34 -5.22 -2.97 -1.45
N ARG A 35 -4.65 -1.77 -1.61
CA ARG A 35 -5.31 -0.68 -2.35
C ARG A 35 -5.55 -1.03 -3.81
N LEU A 36 -4.54 -1.57 -4.49
CA LEU A 36 -4.65 -2.04 -5.87
C LEU A 36 -5.74 -3.09 -6.03
N LYS A 37 -5.76 -4.10 -5.15
CA LYS A 37 -6.80 -5.13 -5.14
C LYS A 37 -8.19 -4.56 -4.86
N ALA A 38 -8.32 -3.60 -3.95
CA ALA A 38 -9.60 -2.96 -3.65
C ALA A 38 -10.13 -2.12 -4.85
N ILE A 39 -9.24 -1.44 -5.57
CA ILE A 39 -9.60 -0.68 -6.78
C ILE A 39 -9.97 -1.63 -7.92
N SER A 40 -9.18 -2.67 -8.12
CA SER A 40 -9.42 -3.73 -9.12
C SER A 40 -10.73 -4.48 -8.84
N ALA A 41 -11.07 -4.75 -7.58
CA ALA A 41 -12.33 -5.42 -7.23
C ALA A 41 -13.56 -4.51 -7.40
N LYS A 42 -13.39 -3.18 -7.33
CA LYS A 42 -14.48 -2.20 -7.48
C LYS A 42 -14.77 -1.82 -8.92
N SER A 43 -13.86 -2.09 -9.85
CA SER A 43 -13.99 -1.66 -11.24
C SER A 43 -13.86 -2.85 -12.18
N HIS A 44 -14.62 -2.86 -13.28
CA HIS A 44 -14.39 -3.75 -14.43
C HIS A 44 -13.05 -3.39 -15.14
N ALA A 45 -11.97 -3.26 -14.39
CA ALA A 45 -10.67 -2.83 -14.89
C ALA A 45 -9.94 -4.02 -15.51
N SER A 46 -9.42 -3.83 -16.72
CA SER A 46 -8.59 -4.82 -17.39
C SER A 46 -7.23 -4.93 -16.69
N GLU A 47 -6.51 -6.05 -16.87
CA GLU A 47 -5.16 -6.22 -16.30
C GLU A 47 -4.20 -5.07 -16.66
N GLY A 48 -4.32 -4.52 -17.88
CA GLY A 48 -3.51 -3.37 -18.31
C GLY A 48 -3.81 -2.08 -17.55
N ASP A 49 -5.05 -1.87 -17.10
CA ASP A 49 -5.41 -0.69 -16.29
C ASP A 49 -4.81 -0.78 -14.88
N ILE A 50 -4.74 -2.00 -14.34
CA ILE A 50 -4.14 -2.29 -13.04
C ILE A 50 -2.64 -2.05 -13.08
N GLU A 51 -1.97 -2.48 -14.15
CA GLU A 51 -0.54 -2.34 -14.34
C GLU A 51 -0.14 -0.87 -14.50
N ASN A 52 -0.86 -0.12 -15.34
CA ASN A 52 -0.65 1.33 -15.49
C ASN A 52 -0.86 2.11 -14.18
N LEU A 53 -1.88 1.74 -13.39
CA LEU A 53 -2.14 2.38 -12.10
C LEU A 53 -1.04 2.06 -11.07
N SER A 54 -0.53 0.82 -11.09
CA SER A 54 0.57 0.39 -10.25
C SER A 54 1.85 1.17 -10.57
N GLU A 55 2.18 1.31 -11.86
CA GLU A 55 3.32 2.11 -12.32
C GLU A 55 3.19 3.59 -11.93
N GLU A 56 1.99 4.18 -12.07
CA GLU A 56 1.73 5.55 -11.63
C GLU A 56 1.94 5.74 -10.13
N ILE A 57 1.46 4.81 -9.30
CA ILE A 57 1.61 4.87 -7.84
C ILE A 57 3.10 4.75 -7.48
N MET A 58 3.82 3.81 -8.10
CA MET A 58 5.26 3.66 -7.89
C MET A 58 6.02 4.91 -8.34
N GLN A 59 5.69 5.50 -9.49
CA GLN A 59 6.33 6.73 -9.96
C GLN A 59 6.00 7.93 -9.06
N LYS A 60 4.76 8.11 -8.64
CA LYS A 60 4.37 9.20 -7.71
C LYS A 60 5.07 9.05 -6.37
N TRP A 61 5.17 7.82 -5.85
CA TRP A 61 5.92 7.54 -4.63
C TRP A 61 7.42 7.82 -4.83
N TRP A 62 8.02 7.34 -5.92
CA TRP A 62 9.43 7.56 -6.25
C TRP A 62 9.74 9.04 -6.40
N ASN A 63 8.95 9.79 -7.17
CA ASN A 63 9.15 11.23 -7.35
C ASN A 63 9.02 12.01 -6.04
N LYS A 64 8.11 11.60 -5.15
CA LYS A 64 7.95 12.23 -3.83
C LYS A 64 9.10 11.91 -2.87
N ASN A 65 9.77 10.77 -3.02
CA ASN A 65 10.79 10.29 -2.08
C ASN A 65 12.23 10.31 -2.63
N LYS A 66 12.43 10.54 -3.93
CA LYS A 66 13.76 10.57 -4.59
C LYS A 66 14.73 11.56 -3.94
N ALA A 67 14.21 12.67 -3.41
CA ALA A 67 15.02 13.67 -2.69
C ALA A 67 15.69 13.11 -1.42
N GLY A 68 15.14 12.05 -0.81
CA GLY A 68 15.74 11.37 0.35
C GLY A 68 16.63 10.17 -0.01
N PHE A 69 16.73 9.81 -1.29
CA PHE A 69 17.55 8.69 -1.79
C PHE A 69 18.79 9.17 -2.58
N SER A 70 19.03 10.49 -2.62
CA SER A 70 20.23 11.07 -3.23
C SER A 70 21.14 11.58 -2.11
N GLU A 71 21.97 10.68 -1.58
CA GLU A 71 23.25 10.99 -0.91
C GLU A 71 24.40 10.58 -1.84
#